data_AF-A0A7W1JJC5-F1
#
_entry.id   AF-A0A7W1JJC5-F1
#
_cell.length_a   1.000
_cell.length_b   1.000
_cell.length_c   1.000
_cell.angle_alpha   90.00
_cell.angle_beta   90.00
_cell.angle_gamma   90.00
#
_symmetry.space_group_name_H-M   'P 1'
#
loop_
_entity.id
_entity.type
_entity.pdbx_description
1 polymer ?
#
loop_
_entity_poly.entity_id
_entity_poly.type
_entity_poly.pdbx_seq_one_letter_code
_entity_poly.pdbx_strand_id
1 'polypeptide(L)'
;MSEDYLSRIGFLIRDSRKHRGRTQAELAEMLGTSQSAVNRIERGHQNLSLEMLARIGEALDSEIVSLGAAGPLHLRVVGGTRLFGEIDVKTSKNAGVALLCASLLNRGRTVLRKVARIEEVNRLLEVLESIGVRTRWLNDDNDLELAPSAELNLDGIDVEAARRTRSILMFLGPLMHRFDSFKLPYAGGCELGTRTVEPHLTALRRFGLEVKATEGDYHANVDHFVSPTRPIVLTERGDTVTENALLAAARHDGVSVIRNASSNYMVQDLCFFLAELGVRIDGIGTTTLTVHGLPDINRDVTYSPSPDPIEAMSLVAAAVVTDSEITVRRVPIEFMEIELALMEEMGLIFDQGEEYLADNGHTRLVDVTIRHSVLHSPIDKIHPMPFPGLNIDNLPFFAVIAAQATGSTMLHDWVYENRALYLTELNKL
;
A
#
# COMPACT_ATOMS: atom_id res chain seq x y z
N MET A 1 24.00 4.12 31.20
CA MET A 1 23.07 4.64 30.16
C MET A 1 23.72 5.62 29.19
N SER A 2 24.87 6.26 29.49
CA SER A 2 25.52 7.22 28.57
C SER A 2 26.44 6.60 27.51
N GLU A 3 27.11 5.46 27.77
CA GLU A 3 28.04 4.86 26.79
C GLU A 3 27.33 4.12 25.64
N ASP A 4 26.10 3.64 25.87
CA ASP A 4 25.33 2.87 24.89
C ASP A 4 24.81 3.75 23.73
N TYR A 5 24.40 4.99 24.01
CA TYR A 5 23.86 5.88 22.96
C TYR A 5 24.95 6.41 22.02
N LEU A 6 26.14 6.76 22.55
CA LEU A 6 27.26 7.24 21.73
C LEU A 6 27.76 6.15 20.78
N SER A 7 27.78 4.91 21.23
CA SER A 7 28.14 3.75 20.41
C SER A 7 27.16 3.52 19.27
N ARG A 8 25.85 3.70 19.52
CA ARG A 8 24.80 3.63 18.49
C ARG A 8 24.91 4.76 17.46
N ILE A 9 25.11 6.00 17.92
CA ILE A 9 25.32 7.15 17.04
C ILE A 9 26.58 6.96 16.18
N GLY A 10 27.69 6.52 16.80
CA GLY A 10 28.93 6.22 16.09
C GLY A 10 28.76 5.14 15.03
N PHE A 11 27.97 4.11 15.32
CA PHE A 11 27.61 3.07 14.35
C PHE A 11 26.84 3.65 13.15
N LEU A 12 25.79 4.45 13.38
CA LEU A 12 24.98 5.07 12.32
C LEU A 12 25.81 5.98 11.41
N ILE A 13 26.67 6.82 12.00
CA ILE A 13 27.57 7.70 11.25
C ILE A 13 28.53 6.88 10.37
N ARG A 14 29.09 5.80 10.92
CA ARG A 14 30.01 4.91 10.20
C ARG A 14 29.31 4.18 9.06
N ASP A 15 28.10 3.71 9.30
CA ASP A 15 27.30 2.95 8.35
C ASP A 15 26.86 3.84 7.17
N SER A 16 26.29 5.00 7.48
CA SER A 16 25.91 6.02 6.49
C SER A 16 27.11 6.50 5.66
N ARG A 17 28.27 6.72 6.29
CA ARG A 17 29.51 7.05 5.56
C ARG A 17 29.93 5.94 4.60
N LYS A 18 29.88 4.68 5.03
CA LYS A 18 30.25 3.52 4.21
C LYS A 18 29.28 3.31 3.05
N HIS A 19 27.98 3.47 3.29
CA HIS A 19 26.94 3.39 2.26
C HIS A 19 27.19 4.39 1.13
N ARG A 20 27.70 5.59 1.46
CA ARG A 20 28.11 6.60 0.47
C ARG A 20 29.50 6.41 -0.14
N GLY A 21 30.18 5.30 0.17
CA GLY A 21 31.51 4.99 -0.35
C GLY A 21 32.63 5.93 0.12
N ARG A 22 32.42 6.69 1.20
CA ARG A 22 33.40 7.70 1.67
C ARG A 22 34.37 7.15 2.71
N THR A 23 35.59 7.64 2.69
CA THR A 23 36.62 7.40 3.70
C THR A 23 36.44 8.31 4.91
N GLN A 24 37.03 7.94 6.06
CA GLN A 24 37.04 8.80 7.25
C GLN A 24 37.77 10.14 7.00
N ALA A 25 38.73 10.16 6.08
CA ALA A 25 39.48 11.37 5.73
C ALA A 25 38.61 12.37 4.95
N GLU A 26 37.83 11.88 3.98
CA GLU A 26 36.89 12.72 3.21
C GLU A 26 35.78 13.28 4.08
N LEU A 27 35.22 12.46 5.00
CA LEU A 27 34.25 12.97 5.97
C LEU A 27 34.87 14.03 6.90
N ALA A 28 36.12 13.84 7.30
CA ALA A 28 36.82 14.81 8.14
C ALA A 28 37.03 16.15 7.43
N GLU A 29 37.36 16.12 6.15
CA GLU A 29 37.51 17.32 5.30
C GLU A 29 36.18 18.08 5.17
N MET A 30 35.08 17.37 4.88
CA MET A 30 33.73 17.97 4.79
C MET A 30 33.28 18.60 6.11
N LEU A 31 33.68 18.02 7.24
CA LEU A 31 33.33 18.53 8.57
C LEU A 31 34.33 19.58 9.10
N GLY A 32 35.40 19.89 8.36
CA GLY A 32 36.47 20.77 8.85
C GLY A 32 37.10 20.26 10.16
N THR A 33 37.26 18.95 10.30
CA THR A 33 37.81 18.29 11.49
C THR A 33 38.93 17.31 11.10
N SER A 34 39.50 16.57 12.06
CA SER A 34 40.55 15.58 11.78
C SER A 34 40.00 14.16 11.61
N GLN A 35 40.67 13.34 10.80
CA GLN A 35 40.32 11.91 10.64
C GLN A 35 40.30 11.18 12.00
N SER A 36 41.20 11.54 12.93
CA SER A 36 41.20 10.97 14.27
C SER A 36 39.96 11.34 15.08
N ALA A 37 39.39 12.52 14.88
CA ALA A 37 38.12 12.93 15.48
C ALA A 37 36.96 12.11 14.90
N VAL A 38 36.90 11.92 13.58
CA VAL A 38 35.88 11.06 12.93
C VAL A 38 35.97 9.63 13.46
N ASN A 39 37.16 9.05 13.62
CA ASN A 39 37.33 7.72 14.18
C ASN A 39 36.86 7.61 15.65
N ARG A 40 37.10 8.65 16.47
CA ARG A 40 36.57 8.68 17.85
C ARG A 40 35.05 8.78 17.88
N ILE A 41 34.47 9.56 16.98
CA ILE A 41 33.02 9.70 16.80
C ILE A 41 32.40 8.36 16.42
N GLU A 42 32.94 7.67 15.41
CA GLU A 42 32.43 6.35 14.96
C GLU A 42 32.57 5.24 15.99
N ARG A 43 33.50 5.37 16.95
CA ARG A 43 33.67 4.44 18.08
C ARG A 43 32.81 4.79 19.29
N GLY A 44 32.03 5.88 19.24
CA GLY A 44 31.25 6.35 20.38
C GLY A 44 32.10 6.91 21.53
N HIS A 45 33.36 7.26 21.27
CA HIS A 45 34.30 7.77 22.28
C HIS A 45 34.36 9.30 22.34
N GLN A 46 33.42 9.99 21.69
CA GLN A 46 33.39 11.45 21.63
C GLN A 46 31.95 11.95 21.76
N ASN A 47 31.72 12.86 22.71
CA ASN A 47 30.46 13.59 22.80
C ASN A 47 30.32 14.53 21.60
N LEU A 48 29.11 14.58 21.03
CA LEU A 48 28.77 15.39 19.88
C LEU A 48 27.77 16.47 20.29
N SER A 49 27.97 17.71 19.84
CA SER A 49 26.94 18.74 19.91
C SER A 49 25.86 18.45 18.87
N LEU A 50 24.66 19.00 19.07
CA LEU A 50 23.57 18.94 18.07
C LEU A 50 23.99 19.58 16.74
N GLU A 51 24.76 20.67 16.79
CA GLU A 51 25.32 21.32 15.60
C GLU A 51 26.29 20.40 14.85
N MET A 52 27.16 19.66 15.56
CA MET A 52 28.05 18.69 14.93
C MET A 52 27.25 17.53 14.32
N LEU A 53 26.20 17.06 14.98
CA LEU A 53 25.32 16.01 14.45
C LEU A 53 24.56 16.48 13.20
N ALA A 54 24.06 17.71 13.18
CA ALA A 54 23.40 18.30 12.02
C ALA A 54 24.38 18.42 10.84
N ARG A 55 25.60 18.91 11.07
CA ARG A 55 26.64 18.99 10.02
C ARG A 55 27.05 17.63 9.48
N ILE A 56 27.11 16.59 10.33
CA ILE A 56 27.34 15.21 9.88
C ILE A 56 26.14 14.71 9.08
N GLY A 57 24.92 15.01 9.51
CA GLY A 57 23.69 14.68 8.80
C GLY A 57 23.62 15.32 7.41
N GLU A 58 23.95 16.61 7.29
CA GLU A 58 24.06 17.30 6.00
C GLU A 58 25.20 16.74 5.15
N ALA A 59 26.39 16.55 5.73
CA ALA A 59 27.54 16.03 4.99
C ALA A 59 27.24 14.64 4.43
N LEU A 60 26.57 13.78 5.21
CA LEU A 60 26.18 12.43 4.82
C LEU A 60 24.76 12.36 4.25
N ASP A 61 24.10 13.50 4.03
CA ASP A 61 22.70 13.62 3.56
C ASP A 61 21.81 12.50 4.12
N SER A 62 21.84 12.42 5.45
CA SER A 62 21.30 11.35 6.29
C SER A 62 20.71 11.98 7.55
N GLU A 63 19.49 11.60 7.89
CA GLU A 63 18.85 12.05 9.14
C GLU A 63 19.42 11.28 10.35
N ILE A 64 20.60 11.70 10.82
CA ILE A 64 21.31 11.05 11.94
C ILE A 64 20.65 11.38 13.29
N VAL A 65 19.96 12.52 13.39
CA VAL A 65 19.19 12.93 14.55
C VAL A 65 17.80 13.32 14.07
N SER A 66 16.81 12.46 14.30
CA SER A 66 15.43 12.92 14.41
C SER A 66 15.22 13.41 15.84
N LEU A 67 14.77 14.66 16.03
CA LEU A 67 14.24 15.13 17.30
C LEU A 67 12.83 14.56 17.49
N GLY A 68 12.76 13.24 17.65
CA GLY A 68 11.56 12.47 17.92
C GLY A 68 11.93 11.35 18.87
N ALA A 69 11.12 11.14 19.91
CA ALA A 69 11.33 10.01 20.81
C ALA A 69 11.27 8.71 19.99
N ALA A 70 12.33 7.89 20.05
CA ALA A 70 12.32 6.53 19.53
C ALA A 70 11.46 5.62 20.43
N GLY A 71 10.16 5.91 20.45
CA GLY A 71 9.12 5.22 21.20
C GLY A 71 7.79 5.32 20.45
N PRO A 72 6.77 4.56 20.88
CA PRO A 72 5.46 4.62 20.25
C PRO A 72 4.93 6.06 20.22
N LEU A 73 4.47 6.49 19.04
CA LEU A 73 3.75 7.76 18.91
C LEU A 73 2.40 7.61 19.59
N HIS A 74 2.19 8.36 20.67
CA HIS A 74 0.90 8.43 21.33
C HIS A 74 0.15 9.68 20.86
N LEU A 75 -1.07 9.50 20.36
CA LEU A 75 -1.97 10.60 20.04
C LEU A 75 -2.89 10.86 21.24
N ARG A 76 -2.94 12.11 21.70
CA ARG A 76 -3.91 12.57 22.69
C ARG A 76 -5.01 13.34 21.98
N VAL A 77 -6.23 12.82 22.03
CA VAL A 77 -7.42 13.46 21.46
C VAL A 77 -8.30 13.99 22.60
N VAL A 78 -8.80 15.21 22.46
CA VAL A 78 -9.79 15.81 23.39
C VAL A 78 -11.14 15.84 22.68
N GLY A 79 -12.07 15.01 23.16
CA GLY A 79 -13.41 14.87 22.58
C GLY A 79 -14.30 16.10 22.78
N GLY A 80 -15.43 16.13 22.07
CA GLY A 80 -16.39 17.24 22.09
C GLY A 80 -16.07 18.37 21.10
N THR A 81 -15.03 18.22 20.29
CA THR A 81 -14.67 19.19 19.24
C THR A 81 -15.44 18.90 17.96
N ARG A 82 -16.15 19.91 17.44
CA ARG A 82 -16.74 19.88 16.09
C ARG A 82 -15.71 20.32 15.06
N LEU A 83 -15.75 19.65 13.91
CA LEU A 83 -14.93 19.93 12.74
C LEU A 83 -15.67 20.88 11.80
N PHE A 84 -14.93 21.62 10.97
CA PHE A 84 -15.50 22.50 9.96
C PHE A 84 -14.52 22.63 8.78
N GLY A 85 -15.07 22.90 7.59
CA GLY A 85 -14.31 23.15 6.36
C GLY A 85 -14.35 21.99 5.38
N GLU A 86 -13.34 21.94 4.51
CA GLU A 86 -13.27 21.00 3.39
C GLU A 86 -11.92 20.29 3.36
N ILE A 87 -11.91 19.04 2.89
CA ILE A 87 -10.70 18.22 2.82
C ILE A 87 -10.71 17.35 1.56
N ASP A 88 -9.57 17.27 0.88
CA ASP A 88 -9.40 16.41 -0.28
C ASP A 88 -9.03 14.99 0.14
N VAL A 89 -9.69 13.99 -0.44
CA VAL A 89 -9.26 12.59 -0.39
C VAL A 89 -7.98 12.40 -1.20
N LYS A 90 -7.00 11.74 -0.61
CA LYS A 90 -5.70 11.42 -1.21
C LYS A 90 -5.80 10.15 -2.04
N THR A 91 -4.74 9.87 -2.79
CA THR A 91 -4.64 8.67 -3.62
C THR A 91 -4.61 7.39 -2.78
N SER A 92 -5.14 6.32 -3.35
CA SER A 92 -5.21 5.02 -2.71
C SER A 92 -3.83 4.43 -2.43
N LYS A 93 -3.62 4.07 -1.16
CA LYS A 93 -2.47 3.25 -0.76
C LYS A 93 -2.52 1.90 -1.48
N ASN A 94 -3.67 1.22 -1.43
CA ASN A 94 -3.77 -0.17 -1.90
C ASN A 94 -3.55 -0.24 -3.42
N ALA A 95 -4.08 0.72 -4.19
CA ALA A 95 -3.74 0.86 -5.60
C ALA A 95 -2.25 1.16 -5.78
N GLY A 96 -1.69 2.10 -5.01
CA GLY A 96 -0.25 2.40 -5.04
C GLY A 96 0.63 1.15 -4.84
N VAL A 97 0.31 0.30 -3.87
CA VAL A 97 1.01 -0.97 -3.62
C VAL A 97 0.91 -1.92 -4.83
N ALA A 98 -0.28 -2.10 -5.40
CA ALA A 98 -0.46 -2.95 -6.58
C ALA A 98 0.36 -2.44 -7.78
N LEU A 99 0.39 -1.12 -7.98
CA LEU A 99 1.12 -0.47 -9.08
C LEU A 99 2.64 -0.51 -8.89
N LEU A 100 3.14 -0.41 -7.66
CA LEU A 100 4.56 -0.63 -7.35
C LEU A 100 4.98 -2.05 -7.76
N CYS A 101 4.18 -3.06 -7.43
CA CYS A 101 4.43 -4.43 -7.87
C CYS A 101 4.35 -4.56 -9.40
N ALA A 102 3.37 -3.92 -10.03
CA ALA A 102 3.17 -3.94 -11.49
C ALA A 102 4.33 -3.30 -12.26
N SER A 103 5.04 -2.33 -11.67
CA SER A 103 6.19 -1.68 -12.30
C SER A 103 7.29 -2.67 -12.70
N LEU A 104 7.41 -3.82 -12.01
CA LEU A 104 8.37 -4.89 -12.33
C LEU A 104 8.09 -5.58 -13.67
N LEU A 105 6.86 -5.52 -14.18
CA LEU A 105 6.51 -6.04 -15.51
C LEU A 105 7.16 -5.22 -16.62
N ASN A 106 7.29 -3.91 -16.41
CA ASN A 106 7.81 -2.96 -17.39
C ASN A 106 9.35 -2.92 -17.31
N ARG A 107 10.02 -2.77 -18.45
CA ARG A 107 11.47 -2.48 -18.54
C ARG A 107 11.76 -1.00 -18.70
N GLY A 108 10.77 -0.23 -19.14
CA GLY A 108 10.86 1.22 -19.26
C GLY A 108 10.64 1.93 -17.92
N ARG A 109 10.68 3.26 -17.97
CA ARG A 109 10.48 4.08 -16.79
C ARG A 109 8.99 4.15 -16.42
N THR A 110 8.69 4.05 -15.14
CA THR A 110 7.32 4.18 -14.61
C THR A 110 7.27 5.37 -13.67
N VAL A 111 6.33 6.30 -13.88
CA VAL A 111 6.06 7.41 -12.97
C VAL A 111 4.67 7.23 -12.39
N LEU A 112 4.58 7.08 -11.07
CA LEU A 112 3.32 7.02 -10.34
C LEU A 112 3.10 8.37 -9.65
N ARG A 113 1.98 9.04 -9.94
CA ARG A 113 1.71 10.37 -9.39
C ARG A 113 1.13 10.30 -7.99
N LYS A 114 1.51 11.26 -7.15
CA LYS A 114 0.94 11.50 -5.82
C LYS A 114 0.91 10.28 -4.88
N VAL A 115 1.89 9.36 -4.98
CA VAL A 115 1.92 8.13 -4.19
C VAL A 115 2.03 8.44 -2.70
N ALA A 116 1.24 7.76 -1.88
CA ALA A 116 1.28 7.91 -0.43
C ALA A 116 2.65 7.53 0.15
N ARG A 117 3.29 8.46 0.87
CA ARG A 117 4.54 8.22 1.62
C ARG A 117 4.24 7.62 2.98
N ILE A 118 3.97 6.32 3.01
CA ILE A 118 3.72 5.57 4.24
C ILE A 118 4.69 4.41 4.39
N GLU A 119 4.74 3.85 5.59
CA GLU A 119 5.66 2.76 5.93
C GLU A 119 5.59 1.58 4.96
N GLU A 120 4.38 1.11 4.62
CA GLU A 120 4.20 -0.01 3.68
C GLU A 120 4.81 0.27 2.29
N VAL A 121 4.65 1.49 1.78
CA VAL A 121 5.23 1.92 0.50
C VAL A 121 6.74 1.98 0.61
N ASN A 122 7.26 2.60 1.68
CA ASN A 122 8.71 2.71 1.90
C ASN A 122 9.37 1.33 1.98
N ARG A 123 8.75 0.35 2.65
CA ARG A 123 9.27 -1.04 2.71
C ARG A 123 9.33 -1.68 1.33
N LEU A 124 8.33 -1.47 0.48
CA LEU A 124 8.39 -1.95 -0.91
C LEU A 124 9.45 -1.24 -1.74
N LEU A 125 9.67 0.06 -1.52
CA LEU A 125 10.75 0.79 -2.20
C LEU A 125 12.14 0.25 -1.80
N GLU A 126 12.38 0.03 -0.51
CA GLU A 126 13.62 -0.60 -0.02
C GLU A 126 13.88 -1.95 -0.71
N VAL A 127 12.84 -2.79 -0.82
CA VAL A 127 12.93 -4.08 -1.53
C VAL A 127 13.21 -3.86 -3.01
N LEU A 128 12.46 -2.99 -3.69
CA LEU A 128 12.65 -2.70 -5.12
C LEU A 128 14.06 -2.18 -5.42
N GLU A 129 14.58 -1.27 -4.60
CA GLU A 129 15.93 -0.73 -4.71
C GLU A 129 16.98 -1.81 -4.51
N SER A 130 16.81 -2.67 -3.49
CA SER A 130 17.74 -3.75 -3.19
C SER A 130 17.91 -4.74 -4.34
N ILE A 131 16.87 -4.93 -5.17
CA ILE A 131 16.90 -5.81 -6.33
C ILE A 131 17.24 -5.11 -7.65
N GLY A 132 17.56 -3.80 -7.63
CA GLY A 132 18.04 -3.05 -8.79
C GLY A 132 17.02 -2.12 -9.46
N VAL A 133 15.86 -1.87 -8.84
CA VAL A 133 14.92 -0.85 -9.32
C VAL A 133 15.24 0.48 -8.68
N ARG A 134 15.77 1.43 -9.46
CA ARG A 134 16.05 2.78 -8.94
C ARG A 134 14.72 3.49 -8.67
N THR A 135 14.55 4.03 -7.46
CA THR A 135 13.40 4.86 -7.12
C THR A 135 13.82 6.31 -6.90
N ARG A 136 12.95 7.25 -7.24
CA ARG A 136 13.19 8.69 -7.05
C ARG A 136 11.89 9.45 -6.88
N TRP A 137 11.75 10.14 -5.75
CA TRP A 137 10.70 11.13 -5.56
C TRP A 137 11.03 12.40 -6.37
N LEU A 138 10.08 12.86 -7.18
CA LEU A 138 10.32 13.93 -8.17
C LEU A 138 9.94 15.32 -7.67
N ASN A 139 8.97 15.42 -6.77
CA ASN A 139 8.39 16.67 -6.31
C ASN A 139 7.77 16.55 -4.90
N ASP A 140 7.28 17.68 -4.39
CA ASP A 140 6.59 17.78 -3.10
C ASP A 140 5.19 17.16 -3.12
N ASP A 141 4.63 16.94 -4.31
CA ASP A 141 3.34 16.28 -4.51
C ASP A 141 3.43 14.75 -4.39
N ASN A 142 4.62 14.19 -4.14
CA ASN A 142 4.89 12.75 -4.03
C ASN A 142 4.76 11.97 -5.35
N ASP A 143 5.15 12.57 -6.48
CA ASP A 143 5.37 11.78 -7.69
C ASP A 143 6.62 10.90 -7.54
N LEU A 144 6.48 9.62 -7.87
CA LEU A 144 7.50 8.60 -7.72
C LEU A 144 7.90 8.04 -9.08
N GLU A 145 9.18 8.14 -9.41
CA GLU A 145 9.79 7.49 -10.56
C GLU A 145 10.41 6.16 -10.16
N LEU A 146 10.11 5.11 -10.93
CA LEU A 146 10.72 3.78 -10.84
C LEU A 146 11.40 3.46 -12.17
N ALA A 147 12.67 3.09 -12.11
CA ALA A 147 13.47 2.71 -13.27
C ALA A 147 14.17 1.37 -12.99
N PRO A 148 13.64 0.24 -13.49
CA PRO A 148 14.25 -1.08 -13.31
C PRO A 148 15.58 -1.17 -14.07
N SER A 149 16.56 -1.84 -13.47
CA SER A 149 17.78 -2.25 -14.18
C SER A 149 17.46 -3.28 -15.27
N ALA A 150 18.37 -3.43 -16.24
CA ALA A 150 18.27 -4.45 -17.27
C ALA A 150 18.26 -5.87 -16.64
N GLU A 151 19.08 -6.08 -15.62
CA GLU A 151 19.17 -7.31 -14.84
C GLU A 151 18.88 -7.00 -13.37
N LEU A 152 17.89 -7.68 -12.80
CA LEU A 152 17.53 -7.56 -11.38
C LEU A 152 18.37 -8.53 -10.55
N ASN A 153 18.80 -8.11 -9.35
CA ASN A 153 19.58 -8.92 -8.43
C ASN A 153 18.73 -9.41 -7.25
N LEU A 154 18.06 -10.55 -7.40
CA LEU A 154 17.22 -11.10 -6.32
C LEU A 154 18.02 -11.63 -5.13
N ASP A 155 19.29 -11.99 -5.31
CA ASP A 155 20.17 -12.38 -4.18
C ASP A 155 20.49 -11.19 -3.25
N GLY A 156 20.33 -9.96 -3.76
CA GLY A 156 20.52 -8.72 -3.01
C GLY A 156 19.28 -8.24 -2.25
N ILE A 157 18.18 -9.00 -2.24
CA ILE A 157 16.91 -8.56 -1.65
C ILE A 157 17.06 -8.16 -0.18
N ASP A 158 16.50 -7.02 0.20
CA ASP A 158 16.40 -6.61 1.60
C ASP A 158 15.39 -7.51 2.34
N VAL A 159 15.91 -8.52 3.02
CA VAL A 159 15.13 -9.51 3.75
C VAL A 159 14.37 -8.89 4.91
N GLU A 160 14.94 -7.90 5.59
CA GLU A 160 14.29 -7.27 6.75
C GLU A 160 13.08 -6.44 6.31
N ALA A 161 13.22 -5.67 5.23
CA ALA A 161 12.11 -4.94 4.63
C ALA A 161 11.04 -5.92 4.10
N ALA A 162 11.45 -6.93 3.34
CA ALA A 162 10.54 -7.91 2.74
C ALA A 162 9.72 -8.70 3.77
N ARG A 163 10.30 -9.07 4.92
CA ARG A 163 9.58 -9.81 5.98
C ARG A 163 8.55 -8.96 6.72
N ARG A 164 8.67 -7.62 6.67
CA ARG A 164 7.76 -6.67 7.33
C ARG A 164 6.53 -6.30 6.50
N THR A 165 6.54 -6.60 5.20
CA THR A 165 5.39 -6.37 4.32
C THR A 165 4.86 -7.67 3.74
N ARG A 166 3.56 -7.90 3.88
CA ARG A 166 2.90 -9.04 3.23
C ARG A 166 2.77 -8.86 1.71
N SER A 167 2.89 -7.63 1.24
CA SER A 167 2.76 -7.27 -0.18
C SER A 167 3.88 -7.87 -1.02
N ILE A 168 4.98 -8.37 -0.41
CA ILE A 168 6.03 -9.10 -1.13
C ILE A 168 5.50 -10.31 -1.93
N LEU A 169 4.40 -10.92 -1.50
CA LEU A 169 3.77 -12.03 -2.22
C LEU A 169 3.33 -11.65 -3.64
N MET A 170 3.03 -10.37 -3.86
CA MET A 170 2.65 -9.81 -5.15
C MET A 170 3.79 -9.78 -6.15
N PHE A 171 5.05 -9.97 -5.72
CA PHE A 171 6.20 -10.04 -6.63
C PHE A 171 6.26 -11.38 -7.38
N LEU A 172 5.54 -12.41 -6.93
CA LEU A 172 5.49 -13.70 -7.63
C LEU A 172 5.00 -13.56 -9.08
N GLY A 173 3.90 -12.83 -9.32
CA GLY A 173 3.31 -12.62 -10.64
C GLY A 173 4.21 -11.90 -11.65
N PRO A 174 4.90 -10.80 -11.29
CA PRO A 174 5.81 -10.15 -12.23
C PRO A 174 7.18 -10.84 -12.35
N LEU A 175 7.75 -11.37 -11.26
CA LEU A 175 9.10 -11.97 -11.31
C LEU A 175 9.14 -13.29 -12.07
N MET A 176 8.03 -14.04 -12.15
CA MET A 176 8.00 -15.28 -12.93
C MET A 176 8.28 -15.06 -14.43
N HIS A 177 8.14 -13.83 -14.93
CA HIS A 177 8.45 -13.47 -16.32
C HIS A 177 9.90 -13.03 -16.54
N ARG A 178 10.74 -13.09 -15.50
CA ARG A 178 12.15 -12.69 -15.54
C ARG A 178 13.12 -13.79 -15.09
N PHE A 179 12.64 -14.78 -14.36
CA PHE A 179 13.46 -15.83 -13.76
C PHE A 179 12.80 -17.20 -13.91
N ASP A 180 13.61 -18.21 -14.23
CA ASP A 180 13.17 -19.62 -14.24
C ASP A 180 12.97 -20.16 -12.82
N SER A 181 13.73 -19.64 -11.85
CA SER A 181 13.61 -19.97 -10.44
C SER A 181 14.07 -18.79 -9.59
N PHE A 182 13.39 -18.53 -8.47
CA PHE A 182 13.73 -17.47 -7.54
C PHE A 182 13.21 -17.73 -6.13
N LYS A 183 13.68 -16.93 -5.16
CA LYS A 183 13.25 -17.00 -3.76
C LYS A 183 12.70 -15.65 -3.31
N LEU A 184 11.64 -15.67 -2.50
CA LEU A 184 11.13 -14.48 -1.81
C LEU A 184 11.04 -14.74 -0.30
N PRO A 185 11.48 -13.81 0.56
CA PRO A 185 11.34 -13.96 2.00
C PRO A 185 9.88 -14.14 2.43
N TYR A 186 9.65 -15.05 3.38
CA TYR A 186 8.32 -15.23 3.97
C TYR A 186 7.97 -14.04 4.88
N ALA A 187 6.94 -13.28 4.50
CA ALA A 187 6.30 -12.32 5.39
C ALA A 187 5.46 -13.06 6.45
N GLY A 188 5.60 -12.67 7.72
CA GLY A 188 4.98 -13.35 8.86
C GLY A 188 3.43 -13.39 8.85
N GLY A 189 2.85 -13.95 9.91
CA GLY A 189 1.39 -14.01 10.10
C GLY A 189 0.76 -12.63 10.32
N CYS A 190 -0.53 -12.48 9.98
CA CYS A 190 -1.30 -11.26 10.23
C CYS A 190 -2.11 -11.38 11.52
N GLU A 191 -2.11 -10.34 12.37
CA GLU A 191 -2.84 -10.34 13.64
C GLU A 191 -4.38 -10.34 13.47
N LEU A 192 -4.89 -9.88 12.32
CA LEU A 192 -6.33 -9.83 12.02
C LEU A 192 -6.97 -11.22 11.78
N GLY A 193 -6.16 -12.25 11.48
CA GLY A 193 -6.63 -13.61 11.17
C GLY A 193 -5.67 -14.41 10.28
N THR A 194 -5.90 -15.73 10.15
CA THR A 194 -5.08 -16.65 9.34
C THR A 194 -5.41 -16.55 7.85
N ARG A 195 -4.98 -15.46 7.20
CA ARG A 195 -5.04 -15.38 5.74
C ARG A 195 -3.99 -16.33 5.14
N THR A 196 -4.40 -17.32 4.36
CA THR A 196 -3.47 -18.24 3.68
C THR A 196 -2.92 -17.62 2.39
N VAL A 197 -1.82 -18.17 1.87
CA VAL A 197 -1.28 -17.77 0.54
C VAL A 197 -1.74 -18.67 -0.59
N GLU A 198 -2.41 -19.79 -0.27
CA GLU A 198 -2.81 -20.81 -1.24
C GLU A 198 -3.68 -20.28 -2.41
N PRO A 199 -4.59 -19.31 -2.21
CA PRO A 199 -5.34 -18.73 -3.33
C PRO A 199 -4.44 -18.11 -4.41
N HIS A 200 -3.37 -17.41 -4.01
CA HIS A 200 -2.38 -16.87 -4.94
C HIS A 200 -1.66 -17.99 -5.69
N LEU A 201 -1.18 -19.00 -4.95
CA LEU A 201 -0.42 -20.11 -5.53
C LEU A 201 -1.29 -20.90 -6.52
N THR A 202 -2.56 -21.12 -6.19
CA THR A 202 -3.52 -21.81 -7.06
C THR A 202 -3.78 -21.05 -8.37
N ALA A 203 -3.85 -19.71 -8.30
CA ALA A 203 -3.98 -18.89 -9.50
C ALA A 203 -2.72 -18.94 -10.37
N LEU A 204 -1.54 -18.73 -9.78
CA LEU A 204 -0.26 -18.64 -10.49
C LEU A 204 0.22 -19.98 -11.05
N ARG A 205 -0.14 -21.11 -10.44
CA ARG A 205 0.14 -22.46 -10.94
C ARG A 205 -0.42 -22.70 -12.35
N ARG A 206 -1.46 -21.95 -12.75
CA ARG A 206 -2.03 -22.00 -14.11
C ARG A 206 -1.11 -21.41 -15.17
N PHE A 207 -0.17 -20.57 -14.76
CA PHE A 207 0.86 -19.97 -15.57
C PHE A 207 2.22 -20.67 -15.41
N GLY A 208 2.26 -21.85 -14.78
CA GLY A 208 3.49 -22.62 -14.61
C GLY A 208 4.28 -22.31 -13.34
N LEU A 209 3.78 -21.45 -12.44
CA LEU A 209 4.49 -21.14 -11.19
C LEU A 209 4.22 -22.21 -10.11
N GLU A 210 5.24 -22.98 -9.75
CA GLU A 210 5.23 -23.82 -8.56
C GLU A 210 5.96 -23.10 -7.41
N VAL A 211 5.31 -22.96 -6.27
CA VAL A 211 5.89 -22.34 -5.07
C VAL A 211 5.90 -23.32 -3.91
N LYS A 212 7.05 -23.48 -3.27
CA LYS A 212 7.22 -24.25 -2.02
C LYS A 212 7.64 -23.31 -0.91
N ALA A 213 6.89 -23.31 0.19
CA ALA A 213 7.26 -22.58 1.39
C ALA A 213 8.16 -23.47 2.26
N THR A 214 9.47 -23.18 2.29
CA THR A 214 10.47 -23.94 3.05
C THR A 214 11.48 -22.98 3.65
N GLU A 215 12.01 -23.30 4.84
CA GLU A 215 13.14 -22.57 5.45
C GLU A 215 12.91 -21.05 5.66
N GLY A 216 11.64 -20.63 5.74
CA GLY A 216 11.29 -19.22 5.93
C GLY A 216 11.30 -18.38 4.65
N ASP A 217 11.31 -19.04 3.48
CA ASP A 217 11.24 -18.43 2.15
C ASP A 217 10.20 -19.15 1.25
N TYR A 218 9.73 -18.43 0.23
CA TYR A 218 8.98 -18.98 -0.90
C TYR A 218 9.94 -19.31 -2.03
N HIS A 219 10.10 -20.60 -2.33
CA HIS A 219 10.90 -21.08 -3.46
C HIS A 219 9.99 -21.23 -4.68
N ALA A 220 10.18 -20.38 -5.67
CA ALA A 220 9.42 -20.36 -6.91
C ALA A 220 10.22 -21.02 -8.05
N ASN A 221 9.56 -21.89 -8.80
CA ASN A 221 10.05 -22.42 -10.08
C ASN A 221 8.99 -22.19 -11.15
N VAL A 222 9.41 -21.82 -12.35
CA VAL A 222 8.53 -21.48 -13.47
C VAL A 222 8.70 -22.51 -14.58
N ASP A 223 7.60 -23.19 -14.92
CA ASP A 223 7.52 -24.02 -16.11
C ASP A 223 6.89 -23.22 -17.27
N HIS A 224 7.73 -22.73 -18.18
CA HIS A 224 7.30 -21.94 -19.35
C HIS A 224 6.47 -22.73 -20.37
N PHE A 225 6.41 -24.07 -20.26
CA PHE A 225 5.56 -24.90 -21.12
C PHE A 225 4.12 -25.00 -20.59
N VAL A 226 3.86 -24.57 -19.36
CA VAL A 226 2.52 -24.53 -18.79
C VAL A 226 1.85 -23.23 -19.18
N SER A 227 0.65 -23.34 -19.76
CA SER A 227 -0.18 -22.20 -20.11
C SER A 227 -1.64 -22.45 -19.70
N PRO A 228 -2.41 -21.40 -19.39
CA PRO A 228 -3.83 -21.56 -19.06
C PRO A 228 -4.61 -22.17 -20.24
N THR A 229 -5.08 -23.41 -20.09
CA THR A 229 -5.92 -24.09 -21.10
C THR A 229 -7.42 -23.90 -20.88
N ARG A 230 -7.80 -23.27 -19.77
CA ARG A 230 -9.18 -23.00 -19.35
C ARG A 230 -9.22 -21.77 -18.44
N PRO A 231 -10.41 -21.20 -18.19
CA PRO A 231 -10.53 -20.10 -17.26
C PRO A 231 -9.95 -20.42 -15.87
N ILE A 232 -9.22 -19.43 -15.34
CA ILE A 232 -8.65 -19.43 -13.99
C ILE A 232 -9.75 -18.99 -13.05
N VAL A 233 -10.32 -19.94 -12.31
CA VAL A 233 -11.39 -19.67 -11.36
C VAL A 233 -10.75 -19.39 -10.00
N LEU A 234 -10.89 -18.16 -9.50
CA LEU A 234 -10.45 -17.80 -8.16
C LEU A 234 -11.45 -18.35 -7.14
N THR A 235 -10.99 -19.21 -6.23
CA THR A 235 -11.84 -19.83 -5.20
C THR A 235 -12.24 -18.85 -4.10
N GLU A 236 -11.52 -17.74 -3.99
CA GLU A 236 -11.80 -16.61 -3.13
C GLU A 236 -11.76 -15.34 -3.98
N ARG A 237 -12.70 -14.42 -3.76
CA ARG A 237 -12.70 -13.11 -4.43
C ARG A 237 -11.80 -12.13 -3.67
N GLY A 238 -10.52 -12.44 -3.62
CA GLY A 238 -9.50 -11.61 -2.96
C GLY A 238 -8.91 -10.58 -3.92
N ASP A 239 -8.71 -9.35 -3.43
CA ASP A 239 -8.13 -8.24 -4.20
C ASP A 239 -6.72 -8.60 -4.68
N THR A 240 -5.81 -8.89 -3.74
CA THR A 240 -4.42 -9.24 -4.05
C THR A 240 -4.29 -10.53 -4.87
N VAL A 241 -5.21 -11.49 -4.69
CA VAL A 241 -5.23 -12.73 -5.49
C VAL A 241 -5.53 -12.41 -6.95
N THR A 242 -6.52 -11.54 -7.17
CA THR A 242 -6.91 -11.08 -8.50
C THR A 242 -5.79 -10.26 -9.15
N GLU A 243 -5.19 -9.35 -8.40
CA GLU A 243 -4.05 -8.56 -8.86
C GLU A 243 -2.87 -9.45 -9.27
N ASN A 244 -2.52 -10.47 -8.48
CA ASN A 244 -1.36 -11.33 -8.79
C ASN A 244 -1.64 -12.17 -10.05
N ALA A 245 -2.88 -12.64 -10.22
CA ALA A 245 -3.33 -13.31 -11.43
C ALA A 245 -3.29 -12.36 -12.66
N LEU A 246 -3.65 -11.09 -12.48
CA LEU A 246 -3.54 -10.07 -13.53
C LEU A 246 -2.07 -9.81 -13.91
N LEU A 247 -1.18 -9.68 -12.93
CA LEU A 247 0.26 -9.48 -13.15
C LEU A 247 0.87 -10.64 -13.95
N ALA A 248 0.48 -11.89 -13.62
CA ALA A 248 0.90 -13.05 -14.39
C ALA A 248 0.31 -13.05 -15.82
N ALA A 249 -0.99 -12.77 -15.96
CA ALA A 249 -1.67 -12.74 -17.24
C ALA A 249 -1.16 -11.61 -18.17
N ALA A 250 -0.75 -10.47 -17.61
CA ALA A 250 -0.36 -9.29 -18.34
C ALA A 250 0.84 -9.50 -19.27
N ARG A 251 1.79 -10.38 -18.91
CA ARG A 251 2.96 -10.74 -19.74
C ARG A 251 2.87 -12.14 -20.34
N HIS A 252 1.76 -12.83 -20.17
CA HIS A 252 1.55 -14.14 -20.80
C HIS A 252 1.35 -13.99 -22.31
N ASP A 253 1.98 -14.84 -23.12
CA ASP A 253 1.80 -14.87 -24.57
C ASP A 253 0.49 -15.58 -24.94
N GLY A 254 -0.62 -14.86 -24.80
CA GLY A 254 -1.94 -15.37 -25.14
C GLY A 254 -3.08 -14.70 -24.40
N VAL A 255 -4.25 -15.33 -24.47
CA VAL A 255 -5.48 -14.86 -23.82
C VAL A 255 -5.74 -15.67 -22.55
N SER A 256 -5.86 -14.96 -21.42
CA SER A 256 -6.22 -15.55 -20.13
C SER A 256 -7.59 -15.05 -19.68
N VAL A 257 -8.42 -15.97 -19.18
CA VAL A 257 -9.73 -15.63 -18.60
C VAL A 257 -9.68 -15.87 -17.10
N ILE A 258 -9.85 -14.82 -16.31
CA ILE A 258 -9.92 -14.88 -14.84
C ILE A 258 -11.39 -14.76 -14.44
N ARG A 259 -11.90 -15.72 -13.67
CA ARG A 259 -13.28 -15.77 -13.18
C ARG A 259 -13.33 -15.64 -11.67
N ASN A 260 -14.42 -15.04 -11.19
CA ASN A 260 -14.58 -14.63 -9.80
C ASN A 260 -13.46 -13.66 -9.37
N ALA A 261 -13.03 -12.81 -10.31
CA ALA A 261 -12.13 -11.70 -10.05
C ALA A 261 -12.77 -10.72 -9.06
N SER A 262 -11.95 -10.12 -8.20
CA SER A 262 -12.37 -8.93 -7.48
C SER A 262 -12.53 -7.77 -8.46
N SER A 263 -13.59 -7.00 -8.26
CA SER A 263 -13.94 -5.83 -9.08
C SER A 263 -13.63 -4.52 -8.34
N ASN A 264 -12.89 -4.60 -7.23
CA ASN A 264 -12.60 -3.50 -6.32
C ASN A 264 -11.65 -2.46 -6.94
N TYR A 265 -11.60 -1.27 -6.36
CA TYR A 265 -10.93 -0.08 -6.94
C TYR A 265 -9.46 -0.31 -7.31
N MET A 266 -8.67 -0.95 -6.43
CA MET A 266 -7.24 -1.22 -6.67
C MET A 266 -7.02 -2.20 -7.83
N VAL A 267 -7.94 -3.13 -8.05
CA VAL A 267 -7.90 -4.08 -9.17
C VAL A 267 -8.22 -3.35 -10.47
N GLN A 268 -9.23 -2.47 -10.46
CA GLN A 268 -9.56 -1.65 -11.62
C GLN A 268 -8.39 -0.71 -11.98
N ASP A 269 -7.77 -0.06 -11.00
CA ASP A 269 -6.60 0.80 -11.18
C ASP A 269 -5.42 0.04 -11.80
N LEU A 270 -5.16 -1.19 -11.33
CA LEU A 270 -4.16 -2.07 -11.94
C LEU A 270 -4.50 -2.37 -13.40
N CYS A 271 -5.77 -2.63 -13.73
CA CYS A 271 -6.19 -2.90 -15.10
C CYS A 271 -5.95 -1.68 -16.01
N PHE A 272 -6.29 -0.47 -15.55
CA PHE A 272 -6.07 0.76 -16.31
C PHE A 272 -4.59 1.07 -16.50
N PHE A 273 -3.77 0.86 -15.46
CA PHE A 273 -2.32 0.98 -15.58
C PHE A 273 -1.72 -0.01 -16.59
N LEU A 274 -2.16 -1.28 -16.57
CA LEU A 274 -1.73 -2.28 -17.53
C LEU A 274 -2.17 -1.91 -18.96
N ALA A 275 -3.32 -1.26 -19.13
CA ALA A 275 -3.77 -0.73 -20.41
C ALA A 275 -2.86 0.39 -20.94
N GLU A 276 -2.34 1.27 -20.09
CA GLU A 276 -1.32 2.26 -20.46
C GLU A 276 -0.01 1.62 -20.93
N LEU A 277 0.31 0.43 -20.42
CA LEU A 277 1.44 -0.39 -20.88
C LEU A 277 1.15 -1.17 -22.18
N GLY A 278 -0.09 -1.12 -22.69
CA GLY A 278 -0.51 -1.77 -23.93
C GLY A 278 -1.18 -3.14 -23.75
N VAL A 279 -1.42 -3.58 -22.51
CA VAL A 279 -2.16 -4.82 -22.24
C VAL A 279 -3.65 -4.56 -22.44
N ARG A 280 -4.32 -5.37 -23.28
CA ARG A 280 -5.77 -5.24 -23.44
C ARG A 280 -6.49 -6.09 -22.40
N ILE A 281 -7.40 -5.47 -21.66
CA ILE A 281 -8.21 -6.14 -20.62
C ILE A 281 -9.68 -5.83 -20.88
N ASP A 282 -10.47 -6.86 -21.16
CA ASP A 282 -11.93 -6.75 -21.27
C ASP A 282 -12.59 -7.15 -19.94
N GLY A 283 -13.69 -6.48 -19.57
CA GLY A 283 -14.48 -6.80 -18.37
C GLY A 283 -14.02 -6.12 -17.07
N ILE A 284 -13.23 -5.04 -17.15
CA ILE A 284 -12.81 -4.23 -15.99
C ILE A 284 -14.05 -3.80 -15.18
N GLY A 285 -13.99 -3.92 -13.85
CA GLY A 285 -15.12 -3.66 -12.96
C GLY A 285 -16.13 -4.82 -12.87
N THR A 286 -15.89 -5.94 -13.56
CA THR A 286 -16.72 -7.15 -13.46
C THR A 286 -15.96 -8.32 -12.81
N THR A 287 -16.67 -9.40 -12.50
CA THR A 287 -16.07 -10.60 -11.89
C THR A 287 -15.43 -11.54 -12.91
N THR A 288 -15.41 -11.17 -14.20
CA THR A 288 -14.74 -11.93 -15.26
C THR A 288 -13.86 -11.00 -16.09
N LEU A 289 -12.55 -11.21 -16.02
CA LEU A 289 -11.55 -10.45 -16.75
C LEU A 289 -11.00 -11.32 -17.88
N THR A 290 -11.00 -10.79 -19.10
CA THR A 290 -10.31 -11.39 -20.24
C THR A 290 -9.08 -10.56 -20.56
N VAL A 291 -7.90 -11.12 -20.32
CA VAL A 291 -6.61 -10.45 -20.44
C VAL A 291 -5.93 -10.95 -21.70
N HIS A 292 -5.63 -10.05 -22.63
CA HIS A 292 -4.79 -10.33 -23.80
C HIS A 292 -3.39 -9.85 -23.46
N GLY A 293 -2.54 -10.80 -23.05
CA GLY A 293 -1.23 -10.48 -22.51
C GLY A 293 -0.25 -9.95 -23.56
N LEU A 294 0.75 -9.22 -23.09
CA LEU A 294 1.81 -8.59 -23.87
C LEU A 294 3.17 -9.13 -23.39
N PRO A 295 3.81 -10.06 -24.14
CA PRO A 295 5.00 -10.79 -23.67
C PRO A 295 6.18 -9.90 -23.26
N ASP A 296 6.38 -8.78 -23.96
CA ASP A 296 7.45 -7.82 -23.68
C ASP A 296 6.86 -6.42 -23.49
N ILE A 297 7.15 -5.82 -22.33
CA ILE A 297 6.69 -4.48 -21.97
C ILE A 297 7.94 -3.63 -21.72
N ASN A 298 8.15 -2.66 -22.59
CA ASN A 298 9.26 -1.71 -22.50
C ASN A 298 8.79 -0.32 -22.95
N ARG A 299 8.18 0.42 -22.04
CA ARG A 299 7.57 1.73 -22.34
C ARG A 299 7.73 2.69 -21.17
N ASP A 300 8.01 3.95 -21.47
CA ASP A 300 7.86 5.02 -20.48
C ASP A 300 6.37 5.29 -20.23
N VAL A 301 5.92 5.14 -18.98
CA VAL A 301 4.53 5.33 -18.58
C VAL A 301 4.43 6.31 -17.42
N THR A 302 3.36 7.10 -17.39
CA THR A 302 2.97 7.93 -16.24
C THR A 302 1.52 7.63 -15.91
N TYR A 303 1.24 7.31 -14.65
CA TYR A 303 -0.09 6.94 -14.19
C TYR A 303 -0.42 7.62 -12.85
N SER A 304 -1.69 7.95 -12.64
CA SER A 304 -2.17 8.57 -11.40
C SER A 304 -3.13 7.59 -10.71
N PRO A 305 -2.83 7.06 -9.52
CA PRO A 305 -3.76 6.20 -8.79
C PRO A 305 -5.06 6.93 -8.44
N SER A 306 -6.17 6.19 -8.34
CA SER A 306 -7.47 6.71 -7.92
C SER A 306 -7.43 7.22 -6.47
N PRO A 307 -8.33 8.14 -6.06
CA PRO A 307 -8.55 8.47 -4.66
C PRO A 307 -8.92 7.25 -3.80
N ASP A 308 -8.63 7.31 -2.49
CA ASP A 308 -8.81 6.22 -1.54
C ASP A 308 -10.23 6.23 -0.93
N PRO A 309 -11.09 5.23 -1.21
CA PRO A 309 -12.41 5.16 -0.58
C PRO A 309 -12.35 4.90 0.93
N ILE A 310 -11.25 4.32 1.45
CA ILE A 310 -11.11 4.06 2.88
C ILE A 310 -10.79 5.36 3.63
N GLU A 311 -9.96 6.22 3.04
CA GLU A 311 -9.73 7.57 3.58
C GLU A 311 -11.01 8.40 3.49
N ALA A 312 -11.71 8.36 2.36
CA ALA A 312 -13.00 9.03 2.20
C ALA A 312 -13.99 8.62 3.30
N MET A 313 -14.15 7.31 3.52
CA MET A 313 -15.03 6.80 4.57
C MET A 313 -14.57 7.21 5.97
N SER A 314 -13.28 7.23 6.25
CA SER A 314 -12.75 7.68 7.54
C SER A 314 -13.10 9.15 7.84
N LEU A 315 -13.07 10.01 6.81
CA LEU A 315 -13.39 11.43 6.92
C LEU A 315 -14.91 11.64 7.07
N VAL A 316 -15.71 10.90 6.30
CA VAL A 316 -17.17 10.89 6.45
C VAL A 316 -17.57 10.40 7.84
N ALA A 317 -16.98 9.31 8.32
CA ALA A 317 -17.21 8.80 9.67
C ALA A 317 -16.83 9.84 10.73
N ALA A 318 -15.70 10.54 10.57
CA ALA A 318 -15.29 11.61 11.47
C ALA A 318 -16.32 12.76 11.52
N ALA A 319 -16.89 13.15 10.37
CA ALA A 319 -17.97 14.14 10.30
C ALA A 319 -19.19 13.71 11.11
N VAL A 320 -19.64 12.47 10.87
CA VAL A 320 -20.82 11.89 11.49
C VAL A 320 -20.66 11.77 13.00
N VAL A 321 -19.55 11.18 13.47
CA VAL A 321 -19.35 10.91 14.90
C VAL A 321 -19.10 12.16 15.74
N THR A 322 -18.75 13.28 15.09
CA THR A 322 -18.54 14.57 15.76
C THR A 322 -19.72 15.53 15.60
N ASP A 323 -20.80 15.11 14.93
CA ASP A 323 -21.94 15.97 14.54
C ASP A 323 -21.44 17.27 13.88
N SER A 324 -20.62 17.10 12.85
CA SER A 324 -19.95 18.19 12.13
C SER A 324 -20.45 18.33 10.70
N GLU A 325 -20.46 19.56 10.21
CA GLU A 325 -20.66 19.86 8.79
C GLU A 325 -19.30 20.03 8.11
N ILE A 326 -18.92 19.07 7.27
CA ILE A 326 -17.68 19.11 6.49
C ILE A 326 -17.94 18.64 5.06
N THR A 327 -17.17 19.18 4.12
CA THR A 327 -17.13 18.70 2.73
C THR A 327 -15.92 17.81 2.53
N VAL A 328 -16.16 16.54 2.22
CA VAL A 328 -15.12 15.60 1.76
C VAL A 328 -15.10 15.67 0.24
N ARG A 329 -14.00 16.19 -0.31
CA ARG A 329 -13.82 16.38 -1.75
C ARG A 329 -13.14 15.20 -2.40
N ARG A 330 -13.40 14.96 -3.68
CA ARG A 330 -12.80 13.86 -4.46
C ARG A 330 -13.14 12.46 -3.93
N VAL A 331 -14.36 12.28 -3.43
CA VAL A 331 -14.87 10.97 -2.99
C VAL A 331 -15.06 10.07 -4.20
N PRO A 332 -14.42 8.88 -4.24
CA PRO A 332 -14.58 7.96 -5.36
C PRO A 332 -15.92 7.22 -5.26
N ILE A 333 -16.96 7.84 -5.84
CA ILE A 333 -18.36 7.58 -5.51
C ILE A 333 -18.80 6.14 -5.73
N GLU A 334 -18.34 5.49 -6.81
CA GLU A 334 -18.66 4.09 -7.11
C GLU A 334 -18.30 3.13 -5.97
N PHE A 335 -17.27 3.45 -5.18
CA PHE A 335 -16.79 2.63 -4.06
C PHE A 335 -17.29 3.10 -2.68
N MET A 336 -18.24 4.04 -2.67
CA MET A 336 -18.84 4.65 -1.49
C MET A 336 -20.38 4.66 -1.52
N GLU A 337 -20.99 4.33 -2.67
CA GLU A 337 -22.45 4.33 -2.87
C GLU A 337 -23.19 3.45 -1.84
N ILE A 338 -22.65 2.26 -1.52
CA ILE A 338 -23.29 1.35 -0.54
C ILE A 338 -23.19 1.92 0.88
N GLU A 339 -22.03 2.46 1.25
CA GLU A 339 -21.80 3.07 2.55
C GLU A 339 -22.71 4.29 2.76
N LEU A 340 -22.81 5.16 1.75
CA LEU A 340 -23.67 6.34 1.79
C LEU A 340 -25.15 5.97 1.82
N ALA A 341 -25.59 5.02 0.99
CA ALA A 341 -26.99 4.56 0.98
C ALA A 341 -27.40 3.93 2.32
N LEU A 342 -26.51 3.14 2.93
CA LEU A 342 -26.76 2.56 4.24
C LEU A 342 -26.84 3.63 5.32
N MET A 343 -25.97 4.64 5.29
CA MET A 343 -26.05 5.74 6.23
C MET A 343 -27.28 6.63 5.98
N GLU A 344 -27.71 6.81 4.74
CA GLU A 344 -28.96 7.51 4.39
C GLU A 344 -30.17 6.77 4.97
N GLU A 345 -30.22 5.44 4.87
CA GLU A 345 -31.23 4.61 5.54
C GLU A 345 -31.21 4.82 7.06
N MET A 346 -30.02 4.97 7.64
CA MET A 346 -29.85 5.30 9.06
C MET A 346 -30.25 6.75 9.39
N GLY A 347 -30.57 7.60 8.42
CA GLY A 347 -30.98 8.99 8.63
C GLY A 347 -29.89 10.03 8.43
N LEU A 348 -28.76 9.67 7.81
CA LEU A 348 -27.72 10.62 7.40
C LEU A 348 -28.28 11.56 6.33
N ILE A 349 -28.06 12.85 6.54
CA ILE A 349 -28.32 13.90 5.56
C ILE A 349 -26.97 14.32 4.99
N PHE A 350 -26.85 14.29 3.66
CA PHE A 350 -25.67 14.77 2.96
C PHE A 350 -26.07 15.37 1.60
N ASP A 351 -25.25 16.29 1.10
CA ASP A 351 -25.33 16.78 -0.26
C ASP A 351 -24.25 16.10 -1.11
N GLN A 352 -24.58 15.77 -2.35
CA GLN A 352 -23.65 15.24 -3.34
C GLN A 352 -23.51 16.25 -4.48
N GLY A 353 -22.26 16.61 -4.80
CA GLY A 353 -21.94 17.46 -5.95
C GLY A 353 -22.07 16.74 -7.29
N GLU A 354 -21.76 17.47 -8.37
CA GLU A 354 -21.71 16.90 -9.72
C GLU A 354 -20.58 15.88 -9.85
N GLU A 355 -20.80 14.84 -10.66
CA GLU A 355 -19.78 13.83 -10.95
C GLU A 355 -18.70 14.38 -11.90
N TYR A 356 -17.44 14.07 -11.59
CA TYR A 356 -16.28 14.36 -12.43
C TYR A 356 -15.28 13.20 -12.42
N LEU A 357 -14.29 13.23 -13.31
CA LEU A 357 -13.30 12.15 -13.41
C LEU A 357 -12.04 12.45 -12.58
N ALA A 358 -11.47 11.39 -12.00
CA ALA A 358 -10.15 11.44 -11.38
C ALA A 358 -9.03 11.62 -12.43
N ASP A 359 -7.80 11.84 -11.94
CA ASP A 359 -6.60 12.04 -12.76
C ASP A 359 -6.24 10.80 -13.61
N ASN A 360 -6.80 9.62 -13.31
CA ASN A 360 -6.70 8.40 -14.14
C ASN A 360 -7.68 8.37 -15.32
N GLY A 361 -8.63 9.32 -15.40
CA GLY A 361 -9.63 9.39 -16.47
C GLY A 361 -10.75 8.34 -16.38
N HIS A 362 -10.81 7.54 -15.32
CA HIS A 362 -11.73 6.40 -15.19
C HIS A 362 -12.59 6.47 -13.93
N THR A 363 -12.01 6.74 -12.77
CA THR A 363 -12.74 6.75 -11.50
C THR A 363 -13.66 7.97 -11.41
N ARG A 364 -14.95 7.74 -11.14
CA ARG A 364 -15.94 8.79 -10.90
C ARG A 364 -15.76 9.37 -9.50
N LEU A 365 -15.72 10.69 -9.41
CA LEU A 365 -15.54 11.45 -8.19
C LEU A 365 -16.73 12.38 -7.96
N VAL A 366 -17.05 12.63 -6.70
CA VAL A 366 -17.97 13.67 -6.25
C VAL A 366 -17.42 14.35 -5.01
N ASP A 367 -17.90 15.55 -4.74
CA ASP A 367 -17.73 16.18 -3.43
C ASP A 367 -18.97 15.87 -2.57
N VAL A 368 -18.77 15.42 -1.35
CA VAL A 368 -19.84 15.05 -0.40
C VAL A 368 -19.80 15.99 0.80
N THR A 369 -20.89 16.72 1.02
CA THR A 369 -21.04 17.56 2.22
C THR A 369 -21.93 16.86 3.23
N ILE A 370 -21.35 16.44 4.35
CA ILE A 370 -22.09 15.85 5.46
C ILE A 370 -22.82 16.95 6.23
N ARG A 371 -24.10 16.72 6.55
CA ARG A 371 -24.94 17.64 7.31
C ARG A 371 -25.27 17.07 8.69
N HIS A 372 -25.69 17.96 9.59
CA HIS A 372 -26.26 17.56 10.88
C HIS A 372 -27.40 16.56 10.69
N SER A 373 -27.32 15.44 11.39
CA SER A 373 -28.17 14.28 11.17
C SER A 373 -28.59 13.64 12.49
N VAL A 374 -29.76 13.02 12.51
CA VAL A 374 -30.21 12.19 13.63
C VAL A 374 -30.24 10.75 13.15
N LEU A 375 -29.30 9.95 13.66
CA LEU A 375 -29.16 8.57 13.20
C LEU A 375 -30.03 7.60 14.00
N HIS A 376 -30.54 6.59 13.30
CA HIS A 376 -31.27 5.45 13.82
C HIS A 376 -30.56 4.15 13.42
N SER A 377 -30.77 3.08 14.18
CA SER A 377 -30.28 1.77 13.78
C SER A 377 -30.84 1.38 12.40
N PRO A 378 -30.03 0.78 11.51
CA PRO A 378 -30.50 0.28 10.23
C PRO A 378 -31.54 -0.83 10.43
N ILE A 379 -32.31 -1.13 9.40
CA ILE A 379 -33.38 -2.14 9.44
C ILE A 379 -32.79 -3.55 9.61
N ASP A 380 -31.66 -3.83 8.97
CA ASP A 380 -30.95 -5.12 9.02
C ASP A 380 -29.52 -4.95 9.55
N LYS A 381 -28.82 -6.06 9.74
CA LYS A 381 -27.40 -6.08 10.12
C LYS A 381 -26.52 -5.42 9.05
N ILE A 382 -25.46 -4.77 9.49
CA ILE A 382 -24.41 -4.27 8.62
C ILE A 382 -23.32 -5.36 8.52
N HIS A 383 -22.98 -5.76 7.30
CA HIS A 383 -21.90 -6.69 7.05
C HIS A 383 -21.20 -6.36 5.74
N PRO A 384 -19.90 -6.65 5.61
CA PRO A 384 -19.19 -6.37 4.38
C PRO A 384 -19.52 -7.44 3.32
N MET A 385 -19.24 -7.13 2.07
CA MET A 385 -19.21 -8.08 0.97
C MET A 385 -18.13 -7.66 -0.02
N PRO A 386 -17.59 -8.58 -0.85
CA PRO A 386 -16.73 -8.15 -1.95
C PRO A 386 -17.49 -7.18 -2.85
N PHE A 387 -16.78 -6.20 -3.42
CA PHE A 387 -17.37 -5.21 -4.32
C PHE A 387 -18.25 -5.89 -5.40
N PRO A 388 -19.47 -5.39 -5.69
CA PRO A 388 -20.06 -4.10 -5.28
C PRO A 388 -20.90 -4.12 -3.99
N GLY A 389 -20.42 -4.74 -2.91
CA GLY A 389 -21.02 -4.56 -1.58
C GLY A 389 -20.21 -3.64 -0.66
N LEU A 390 -20.69 -3.47 0.58
CA LEU A 390 -20.03 -2.64 1.59
C LEU A 390 -18.56 -3.06 1.74
N ASN A 391 -17.67 -2.10 1.58
CA ASN A 391 -16.24 -2.36 1.52
C ASN A 391 -15.78 -3.00 2.83
N ILE A 392 -15.06 -4.11 2.70
CA ILE A 392 -14.57 -4.90 3.83
C ILE A 392 -13.81 -4.03 4.84
N ASP A 393 -12.99 -3.09 4.36
CA ASP A 393 -12.19 -2.21 5.20
C ASP A 393 -12.99 -1.05 5.82
N ASN A 394 -14.19 -0.77 5.32
CA ASN A 394 -15.07 0.29 5.83
C ASN A 394 -15.95 -0.17 7.00
N LEU A 395 -16.16 -1.49 7.17
CA LEU A 395 -16.99 -2.03 8.25
C LEU A 395 -16.64 -1.51 9.65
N PRO A 396 -15.35 -1.39 10.06
CA PRO A 396 -15.01 -0.89 11.41
C PRO A 396 -15.50 0.55 11.68
N PHE A 397 -15.61 1.41 10.67
CA PHE A 397 -16.14 2.76 10.84
C PHE A 397 -17.63 2.76 11.24
N PHE A 398 -18.39 1.75 10.79
CA PHE A 398 -19.79 1.60 11.18
C PHE A 398 -19.97 1.30 12.67
N ALA A 399 -18.94 0.80 13.38
CA ALA A 399 -19.01 0.62 14.83
C ALA A 399 -19.16 1.94 15.58
N VAL A 400 -18.34 2.95 15.21
CA VAL A 400 -18.40 4.26 15.85
C VAL A 400 -19.57 5.10 15.35
N ILE A 401 -20.00 4.92 14.10
CA ILE A 401 -21.21 5.55 13.56
C ILE A 401 -22.46 4.99 14.25
N ALA A 402 -22.57 3.66 14.37
CA ALA A 402 -23.70 3.02 15.04
C ALA A 402 -23.78 3.38 16.53
N ALA A 403 -22.65 3.66 17.18
CA ALA A 403 -22.63 4.16 18.56
C ALA A 403 -23.28 5.55 18.72
N GLN A 404 -23.44 6.32 17.64
CA GLN A 404 -24.18 7.59 17.64
C GLN A 404 -25.66 7.43 17.25
N ALA A 405 -26.08 6.24 16.80
CA ALA A 405 -27.44 6.00 16.35
C ALA A 405 -28.35 5.58 17.50
N THR A 406 -29.63 5.96 17.40
CA THR A 406 -30.66 5.49 18.34
C THR A 406 -31.15 4.11 17.91
N GLY A 407 -30.93 3.09 18.74
CA GLY A 407 -31.43 1.73 18.52
C GLY A 407 -30.36 0.67 18.82
N SER A 408 -30.53 -0.52 18.25
CA SER A 408 -29.54 -1.60 18.34
C SER A 408 -29.11 -2.02 16.95
N THR A 409 -27.82 -1.92 16.66
CA THR A 409 -27.24 -2.27 15.37
C THR A 409 -26.41 -3.54 15.50
N MET A 410 -26.67 -4.53 14.67
CA MET A 410 -25.81 -5.73 14.56
C MET A 410 -24.76 -5.51 13.48
N LEU A 411 -23.48 -5.57 13.85
CA LEU A 411 -22.36 -5.62 12.92
C LEU A 411 -21.85 -7.05 12.80
N HIS A 412 -21.72 -7.56 11.58
CA HIS A 412 -21.23 -8.91 11.33
C HIS A 412 -20.01 -8.89 10.41
N ASP A 413 -18.84 -9.19 10.97
CA ASP A 413 -17.59 -9.32 10.25
C ASP A 413 -17.28 -10.79 9.98
N TRP A 414 -17.68 -11.27 8.80
CA TRP A 414 -17.43 -12.67 8.41
C TRP A 414 -16.07 -12.88 7.75
N VAL A 415 -15.37 -11.79 7.37
CA VAL A 415 -14.12 -11.85 6.59
C VAL A 415 -12.91 -12.06 7.48
N TYR A 416 -12.90 -11.43 8.66
CA TYR A 416 -11.78 -11.51 9.60
C TYR A 416 -12.25 -12.00 10.97
N GLU A 417 -11.65 -13.09 11.44
CA GLU A 417 -12.07 -13.75 12.68
C GLU A 417 -11.82 -12.87 13.91
N ASN A 418 -10.74 -12.08 13.91
CA ASN A 418 -10.30 -11.32 15.08
C ASN A 418 -10.50 -9.81 14.96
N ARG A 419 -10.94 -9.28 13.81
CA ARG A 419 -10.98 -7.81 13.61
C ARG A 419 -11.98 -7.13 14.55
N ALA A 420 -13.08 -7.80 14.88
CA ALA A 420 -14.04 -7.29 15.86
C ALA A 420 -13.48 -7.19 17.29
N LEU A 421 -12.41 -7.93 17.63
CA LEU A 421 -11.80 -7.85 18.96
C LEU A 421 -11.22 -6.47 19.24
N TYR A 422 -10.71 -5.77 18.23
CA TYR A 422 -10.19 -4.40 18.39
C TYR A 422 -11.29 -3.41 18.80
N LEU A 423 -12.55 -3.68 18.49
CA LEU A 423 -13.68 -2.84 18.94
C LEU A 423 -13.89 -2.94 20.46
N THR A 424 -13.40 -3.98 21.12
CA THR A 424 -13.50 -4.11 22.59
C THR A 424 -12.69 -3.05 23.33
N GLU A 425 -11.70 -2.43 22.67
CA GLU A 425 -10.96 -1.30 23.21
C GLU A 425 -11.86 -0.08 23.45
N LEU A 426 -12.97 0.05 22.71
CA LEU A 426 -13.96 1.11 22.93
C LEU A 426 -14.66 0.98 24.29
N ASN A 427 -14.70 -0.20 24.93
CA ASN A 427 -15.25 -0.37 26.28
C ASN A 427 -14.41 0.32 27.38
N LYS A 428 -13.21 0.80 27.03
CA LYS A 428 -12.34 1.55 27.95
C LYS A 428 -12.63 3.06 27.93
N LEU A 429 -13.39 3.54 26.96
CA LEU A 429 -13.90 4.91 26.85
C LEU A 429 -15.24 5.02 27.59
#